data_AF-A0A975DDH4-F1
#
_entry.id   AF-A0A975DDH4-F1
#
_cell.length_a   1.000
_cell.length_b   1.000
_cell.length_c   1.000
_cell.angle_alpha   90.00
_cell.angle_beta   90.00
_cell.angle_gamma   90.00
#
_symmetry.space_group_name_H-M   'P 1'
#
loop_
_entity.id
_entity.type
_entity.pdbx_description
1 polymer ?
#
loop_
_entity_poly.entity_id
_entity_poly.type
_entity_poly.pdbx_seq_one_letter_code
_entity_poly.pdbx_strand_id
1 'polypeptide(L)'
;MNITIKNVVDTQLAGLILKDIRKYSLTVGLLLLNVAAATAVVHWAQLNRQMVIQQDVLLQQRDDIDVHWRHLLLEQRALAEHSRVEQIARERLGMSRPTTEEEVVVTLP
;
A
#
# COMPACT_ATOMS: atom_id res chain seq x y z
N MET A 1 -8.94 -22.76 -66.33
CA MET A 1 -10.21 -23.34 -65.82
C MET A 1 -10.12 -23.89 -64.38
N ASN A 2 -8.96 -23.89 -63.71
CA ASN A 2 -8.83 -24.44 -62.35
C ASN A 2 -9.03 -23.39 -61.23
N ILE A 3 -8.77 -22.12 -61.53
CA ILE A 3 -8.78 -21.00 -60.56
C ILE A 3 -10.22 -20.58 -60.20
N THR A 4 -11.13 -20.60 -61.19
CA THR A 4 -12.55 -20.27 -61.00
C THR A 4 -13.28 -21.32 -60.17
N ILE A 5 -12.97 -22.61 -60.36
CA ILE A 5 -13.56 -23.70 -59.58
C ILE A 5 -13.14 -23.60 -58.10
N LYS A 6 -11.85 -23.32 -57.83
CA LYS A 6 -11.34 -23.18 -56.46
C LYS A 6 -12.01 -22.03 -55.71
N ASN A 7 -12.10 -20.86 -56.34
CA ASN A 7 -12.75 -19.69 -55.72
C ASN A 7 -14.25 -19.92 -55.47
N VAL A 8 -14.95 -20.63 -56.35
CA VAL A 8 -16.37 -21.00 -56.18
C VAL A 8 -16.54 -21.99 -55.03
N VAL A 9 -15.65 -22.98 -54.91
CA VAL A 9 -15.67 -23.94 -53.79
C VAL A 9 -15.35 -23.23 -52.47
N ASP A 10 -14.34 -22.35 -52.44
CA ASP A 10 -13.95 -21.60 -51.24
C ASP A 10 -15.08 -20.66 -50.77
N THR A 11 -15.80 -20.02 -51.70
CA THR A 11 -16.96 -19.18 -51.37
C THR A 11 -18.18 -19.99 -50.93
N GLN A 12 -18.40 -21.18 -51.49
CA GLN A 12 -19.47 -22.07 -51.04
C GLN A 12 -19.18 -22.67 -49.65
N LEU A 13 -17.92 -23.05 -49.37
CA LEU A 13 -17.47 -23.51 -48.06
C LEU A 13 -17.62 -22.41 -47.01
N ALA A 14 -17.17 -21.19 -47.32
CA ALA A 14 -17.34 -20.04 -46.44
C ALA A 14 -18.82 -19.75 -46.14
N GLY A 15 -19.70 -19.86 -47.15
CA GLY A 15 -21.14 -19.71 -46.98
C GLY A 15 -21.79 -20.78 -46.10
N LEU A 16 -21.34 -22.04 -46.19
CA LEU A 16 -21.81 -23.14 -45.35
C LEU A 16 -21.36 -22.98 -43.89
N ILE A 17 -20.09 -22.63 -43.67
CA ILE A 17 -19.54 -22.37 -42.34
C ILE A 17 -20.28 -21.20 -41.68
N LEU A 18 -20.56 -20.12 -42.42
CA LEU A 18 -21.30 -18.97 -41.89
C LEU A 18 -22.73 -19.35 -41.50
N LYS A 19 -23.37 -20.25 -42.27
CA LYS A 19 -24.72 -20.76 -41.98
C LYS A 19 -24.72 -21.68 -40.75
N ASP A 20 -23.71 -22.51 -40.58
CA ASP A 20 -23.56 -23.38 -39.40
C ASP A 20 -23.21 -22.60 -38.13
N ILE A 21 -22.35 -21.58 -38.22
CA ILE A 21 -22.08 -20.64 -37.11
C ILE A 21 -23.37 -19.94 -36.68
N ARG A 22 -24.22 -19.54 -37.63
CA ARG A 22 -25.49 -18.88 -37.31
C ARG A 22 -26.50 -19.85 -36.67
N LYS A 23 -26.42 -21.14 -36.98
CA LYS A 23 -27.25 -22.19 -36.38
C LYS A 23 -26.84 -22.49 -34.93
N TYR A 24 -25.53 -22.49 -34.64
CA TYR A 24 -24.96 -22.67 -33.29
C TYR A 24 -24.54 -21.33 -32.65
N SER A 25 -25.24 -20.25 -32.98
CA SER A 25 -24.88 -18.89 -32.57
C SER A 25 -24.82 -18.70 -31.06
N LEU A 26 -25.70 -19.38 -30.32
CA LEU A 26 -25.74 -19.36 -28.86
C LEU A 26 -24.50 -20.02 -28.26
N THR A 27 -24.08 -21.18 -28.78
CA THR A 27 -22.87 -21.88 -28.33
C THR A 27 -21.60 -21.09 -28.62
N VAL A 28 -21.49 -20.51 -29.81
CA VAL A 28 -20.37 -19.64 -30.19
C VAL A 28 -20.35 -18.37 -29.34
N GLY A 29 -21.52 -17.78 -29.07
CA GLY A 29 -21.66 -16.62 -28.19
C GLY A 29 -21.23 -16.91 -26.76
N LEU A 30 -21.63 -18.05 -26.19
CA LEU A 30 -21.21 -18.47 -24.85
C LEU A 30 -19.70 -18.72 -24.77
N LEU A 31 -19.10 -19.31 -25.81
CA LEU A 31 -17.66 -19.53 -25.88
C LEU A 31 -16.90 -18.19 -25.89
N LEU A 32 -17.33 -17.23 -26.71
CA LEU A 32 -16.74 -15.89 -26.73
C LEU A 32 -16.92 -15.16 -25.41
N LEU A 33 -18.10 -15.26 -24.79
CA LEU A 33 -18.37 -14.67 -23.48
C LEU A 33 -17.48 -15.28 -22.40
N ASN A 34 -17.24 -16.59 -22.44
CA ASN A 34 -16.36 -17.27 -21.50
C ASN A 34 -14.90 -16.80 -21.64
N VAL A 35 -14.39 -16.70 -22.87
CA VAL A 35 -13.05 -16.17 -23.14
C VAL A 35 -12.94 -14.71 -22.67
N ALA A 36 -13.93 -13.88 -22.98
CA ALA A 36 -13.98 -12.50 -22.51
C ALA A 36 -13.98 -12.42 -20.97
N ALA A 37 -14.81 -13.25 -20.31
CA ALA A 37 -14.85 -13.32 -18.85
C ALA A 37 -13.51 -13.75 -18.26
N ALA A 38 -12.86 -14.79 -18.82
CA ALA A 38 -11.56 -15.25 -18.36
C ALA A 38 -10.50 -14.14 -18.45
N THR A 39 -10.42 -13.45 -19.60
CA THR A 39 -9.48 -12.32 -19.77
C THR A 39 -9.81 -11.14 -18.85
N ALA A 40 -11.09 -10.81 -18.68
CA ALA A 40 -11.53 -9.74 -17.80
C ALA A 40 -11.12 -10.02 -16.35
N VAL A 41 -11.38 -11.23 -15.84
CA VAL A 41 -11.02 -11.63 -14.47
C VAL A 41 -9.51 -11.48 -14.22
N VAL A 42 -8.67 -11.93 -15.15
CA VAL A 42 -7.22 -11.79 -15.05
C VAL A 42 -6.81 -10.31 -15.06
N HIS A 43 -7.42 -9.50 -15.92
CA HIS A 43 -7.16 -8.06 -15.98
C HIS A 43 -7.55 -7.35 -14.67
N TRP A 44 -8.73 -7.65 -14.14
CA TRP A 44 -9.20 -7.14 -12.85
C TRP A 44 -8.28 -7.56 -11.70
N ALA A 45 -7.81 -8.81 -11.67
CA ALA A 45 -6.87 -9.28 -10.66
C ALA A 45 -5.55 -8.50 -10.70
N GLN A 46 -5.04 -8.20 -11.90
CA GLN A 46 -3.83 -7.40 -12.06
C GLN A 46 -4.02 -5.96 -11.61
N LEU A 47 -5.14 -5.32 -11.97
CA LEU A 47 -5.49 -3.97 -11.52
C LEU A 47 -5.64 -3.93 -9.99
N ASN A 48 -6.30 -4.92 -9.40
CA ASN A 48 -6.44 -5.03 -7.95
C ASN A 48 -5.08 -5.13 -7.25
N ARG A 49 -4.16 -5.95 -7.79
CA ARG A 49 -2.79 -6.03 -7.27
C ARG A 49 -2.09 -4.67 -7.31
N GLN A 50 -2.24 -3.90 -8.38
CA GLN A 50 -1.63 -2.57 -8.48
C GLN A 50 -2.22 -1.58 -7.47
N MET A 51 -3.55 -1.57 -7.30
CA MET A 51 -4.23 -0.70 -6.32
C MET A 51 -3.80 -1.04 -4.88
N VAL A 52 -3.70 -2.32 -4.54
CA VAL A 52 -3.24 -2.77 -3.21
C VAL A 52 -1.79 -2.33 -2.97
N ILE A 53 -0.90 -2.47 -3.95
CA ILE A 53 0.50 -2.02 -3.81
C ILE A 53 0.56 -0.52 -3.50
N GLN A 54 -0.23 0.31 -4.18
CA GLN A 54 -0.24 1.75 -3.91
C GLN A 54 -0.72 2.07 -2.49
N GLN A 55 -1.74 1.35 -2.01
CA GLN A 55 -2.22 1.48 -0.64
C GLN A 55 -1.16 1.06 0.38
N ASP A 56 -0.49 -0.07 0.14
CA ASP A 56 0.56 -0.59 1.01
C ASP A 56 1.75 0.38 1.11
N VAL A 57 2.12 1.03 0.00
CA VAL A 57 3.19 2.06 -0.01
C VAL A 57 2.82 3.24 0.89
N LEU A 58 1.59 3.74 0.81
CA LEU A 58 1.14 4.85 1.65
C LEU A 58 1.10 4.46 3.14
N LEU A 59 0.67 3.24 3.45
CA LEU A 59 0.68 2.72 4.81
C LEU A 59 2.11 2.59 5.34
N GLN A 60 3.04 2.09 4.53
CA GLN A 60 4.44 1.96 4.89
C GLN A 60 5.09 3.32 5.18
N GLN A 61 4.77 4.35 4.39
CA GLN A 61 5.25 5.72 4.63
C GLN A 61 4.73 6.28 5.95
N ARG A 62 3.45 6.06 6.27
CA ARG A 62 2.88 6.49 7.56
C ARG A 62 3.58 5.79 8.73
N ASP A 63 3.77 4.49 8.63
CA ASP A 63 4.37 3.70 9.69
C ASP A 63 5.85 4.08 9.92
N ASP A 64 6.59 4.44 8.87
CA ASP A 64 7.97 4.96 8.98
C ASP A 64 8.03 6.30 9.75
N ILE A 65 7.11 7.22 9.44
CA ILE A 65 7.00 8.50 10.17
C ILE A 65 6.66 8.26 11.65
N ASP A 66 5.75 7.32 11.94
CA ASP A 66 5.37 6.98 13.31
C ASP A 66 6.56 6.42 14.11
N VAL A 67 7.43 5.62 13.48
CA VAL A 67 8.65 5.12 14.09
C VAL A 67 9.61 6.26 14.40
N HIS A 68 9.86 7.15 13.45
CA HIS A 68 10.72 8.32 13.67
C HIS A 68 10.18 9.24 14.76
N TRP A 69 8.87 9.47 14.79
CA TRP A 69 8.23 10.25 15.85
C TRP A 69 8.43 9.62 17.23
N ARG A 70 8.24 8.30 17.36
CA ARG A 70 8.50 7.59 18.61
C ARG A 70 9.96 7.69 19.03
N HIS A 71 10.89 7.57 18.08
CA HIS A 71 12.32 7.73 18.34
C HIS A 71 12.63 9.13 18.89
N LEU A 72 12.18 10.18 18.21
CA LEU A 72 12.35 11.57 18.63
C LEU A 72 11.74 11.83 20.01
N LEU A 73 10.56 11.26 20.27
CA LEU A 73 9.90 11.40 21.57
C LEU A 73 10.71 10.74 22.69
N LEU A 74 11.33 9.59 22.44
CA LEU A 74 12.22 8.92 23.38
C LEU A 74 13.49 9.75 23.65
N GLU A 75 14.10 10.32 22.60
CA GLU A 75 15.23 11.23 22.74
C GLU A 75 14.87 12.47 23.59
N GLN A 76 13.72 13.08 23.32
CA GLN A 76 13.25 14.23 24.10
C GLN A 76 12.96 13.88 25.55
N ARG A 77 12.34 12.73 25.83
CA ARG A 77 12.10 12.28 27.21
C ARG A 77 13.42 12.03 27.95
N ALA A 78 14.40 11.42 27.30
CA ALA A 78 15.73 11.25 27.86
C ALA A 78 16.42 12.59 28.16
N LEU A 79 16.24 13.60 27.29
CA LEU A 79 16.76 14.96 27.50
C LEU A 79 15.96 15.77 28.54
N ALA A 80 14.68 15.46 28.74
CA ALA A 80 13.77 16.22 29.59
C ALA A 80 13.79 15.78 31.06
N GLU A 81 14.11 14.52 31.38
CA GLU A 81 13.78 14.02 32.72
C GLU A 81 14.70 14.50 33.84
N HIS A 82 16.01 14.73 33.61
CA HIS A 82 16.92 15.16 34.71
C HIS A 82 18.00 16.18 34.29
N SER A 83 18.49 16.16 33.04
CA SER A 83 19.69 16.93 32.68
C SER A 83 19.46 18.44 32.57
N ARG A 84 18.33 18.88 31.99
CA ARG A 84 18.14 20.31 31.66
C ARG A 84 17.73 21.15 32.87
N VAL A 85 16.91 20.62 33.76
CA VAL A 85 16.48 21.33 34.97
C VAL A 85 17.65 21.45 35.95
N GLU A 86 18.41 20.38 36.17
CA GLU A 86 19.59 20.44 37.03
C GLU A 86 20.71 21.31 36.45
N GLN A 87 20.97 21.27 35.15
CA GLN A 87 22.02 22.09 34.53
C GLN A 87 21.66 23.58 34.61
N ILE A 88 20.41 23.95 34.33
CA ILE A 88 19.95 25.35 34.47
C ILE A 88 20.02 25.80 35.93
N ALA A 89 19.66 24.94 36.89
CA ALA A 89 19.76 25.25 38.32
C ALA A 89 21.21 25.40 38.80
N ARG A 90 22.14 24.55 38.34
CA ARG A 90 23.57 24.65 38.67
C ARG A 90 24.23 25.86 38.01
N GLU A 91 24.05 26.04 36.69
CA GLU A 91 24.79 27.04 35.92
C GLU A 91 24.20 28.46 36.03
N ARG A 92 22.87 28.62 36.05
CA ARG A 92 22.24 29.97 36.11
C ARG A 92 21.87 30.42 37.51
N LEU A 93 21.55 29.48 38.40
CA LEU A 93 21.13 29.80 39.78
C LEU A 93 22.22 29.50 40.82
N GLY A 94 23.39 28.98 40.40
CA GLY A 94 24.51 28.69 41.29
C GLY A 94 24.20 27.66 42.37
N MET A 95 23.14 26.86 42.20
CA MET A 95 22.70 25.90 43.22
C MET A 95 23.67 24.71 43.28
N SER A 96 24.42 24.60 44.37
CA SER A 96 25.13 23.39 44.78
C SER A 96 24.26 22.58 45.75
N ARG A 97 24.41 21.26 45.77
CA ARG A 97 23.70 20.39 46.72
C ARG A 97 24.28 20.67 48.12
N PRO A 98 23.49 21.18 49.09
CA PRO A 98 24.02 21.53 50.40
C PRO A 98 24.49 20.27 51.12
N THR A 99 25.72 20.32 51.64
CA THR A 99 26.29 19.27 52.51
C THR A 99 25.68 19.35 53.90
N THR A 100 25.68 18.24 54.63
CA THR A 100 24.99 17.98 55.91
C THR A 100 25.18 19.05 57.00
N GLU A 101 26.13 19.97 56.86
CA GLU A 101 26.38 21.07 57.80
C GLU A 101 25.47 22.31 57.60
N GLU A 102 24.71 22.41 56.50
CA GLU A 102 23.85 23.58 56.18
C GLU A 102 22.33 23.30 56.29
N GLU A 103 21.92 22.15 56.83
CA GLU A 103 20.51 21.74 56.92
C GLU A 103 19.83 22.30 58.20
N VAL A 104 19.06 23.39 58.06
CA VAL A 104 18.22 23.91 59.16
C VAL A 104 16.80 23.38 59.01
N VAL A 105 16.46 22.40 59.85
CA VAL A 105 15.10 21.85 59.95
C VAL A 105 14.21 22.83 60.71
N VAL A 106 13.31 23.51 60.01
CA VAL A 106 12.29 24.36 60.63
C VAL A 106 11.05 23.51 60.91
N THR A 107 10.86 23.11 62.17
CA THR A 107 9.59 22.56 62.65
C THR A 107 8.56 23.69 62.76
N LEU A 108 7.51 23.61 61.95
CA LEU A 108 6.35 24.48 62.04
C LEU A 108 5.52 24.10 63.30
N PRO A 109 4.97 25.09 64.04
CA PRO A 109 4.18 24.87 65.25
C PRO A 109 2.81 24.24 64.99
#